data_AF-A0A973P4L7-F1
#
_entry.id   AF-A0A973P4L7-F1
#
_cell.length_a   1.000
_cell.length_b   1.000
_cell.length_c   1.000
_cell.angle_alpha   90.00
_cell.angle_beta   90.00
_cell.angle_gamma   90.00
#
_symmetry.space_group_name_H-M   'P 1'
#
loop_
_entity.id
_entity.type
_entity.pdbx_description
1 polymer ?
#
loop_
_entity_poly.entity_id
_entity_poly.type
_entity_poly.pdbx_seq_one_letter_code
_entity_poly.pdbx_strand_id
1 'polypeptide(L)'
;MTFVSDPAFAGTTARQAPAVVEGVRQVFLADAEALSDGEFALLAVDLSTEPGRAFRVTPRAFAEVTSNFMTDNLEFAFYADVADRVGVFRGFA
;
A
#
# COMPACT_ATOMS: atom_id res chain seq x y z
N MET A 1 -5.19 10.88 6.98
CA MET A 1 -5.36 9.45 6.72
C MET A 1 -6.51 8.93 7.56
N THR A 2 -7.36 8.09 6.99
CA THR A 2 -8.52 7.51 7.67
C THR A 2 -8.26 6.04 7.92
N PHE A 3 -8.40 5.59 9.18
CA PHE A 3 -8.34 4.17 9.50
C PHE A 3 -9.73 3.56 9.33
N VAL A 4 -9.80 2.41 8.65
CA VAL A 4 -11.04 1.69 8.37
C VAL A 4 -10.88 0.25 8.80
N SER A 5 -11.80 -0.22 9.65
CA SER A 5 -11.90 -1.62 10.07
C SER A 5 -13.36 -2.04 9.93
N ASP A 6 -13.76 -2.33 8.70
CA ASP A 6 -15.10 -2.77 8.35
C ASP A 6 -15.05 -4.26 7.95
N PRO A 7 -15.84 -5.15 8.61
CA PRO A 7 -15.93 -6.55 8.25
C PRO A 7 -16.28 -6.81 6.78
N ALA A 8 -16.93 -5.87 6.08
CA ALA A 8 -17.22 -5.97 4.66
C ALA A 8 -15.95 -6.10 3.79
N PHE A 9 -14.81 -5.62 4.27
CA PHE A 9 -13.53 -5.72 3.57
C PHE A 9 -12.70 -6.97 3.97
N ALA A 10 -13.23 -7.83 4.84
CA ALA A 10 -12.51 -9.03 5.28
C ALA A 10 -12.14 -9.93 4.09
N GLY A 11 -10.86 -10.29 3.98
CA GLY A 11 -10.35 -11.15 2.90
C GLY A 11 -10.18 -10.46 1.54
N THR A 12 -10.36 -9.14 1.46
CA THR A 12 -10.14 -8.38 0.21
C THR A 12 -8.68 -8.47 -0.22
N THR A 13 -8.45 -8.85 -1.47
CA THR A 13 -7.11 -8.87 -2.08
C THR A 13 -6.78 -7.54 -2.77
N ALA A 14 -5.49 -7.28 -3.03
CA ALA A 14 -5.07 -6.13 -3.82
C ALA A 14 -5.77 -6.03 -5.19
N ARG A 15 -6.02 -7.17 -5.84
CA ARG A 15 -6.74 -7.22 -7.13
C ARG A 15 -8.22 -6.80 -7.00
N GLN A 16 -8.83 -7.02 -5.84
CA GLN A 16 -10.24 -6.72 -5.59
C GLN A 16 -10.44 -5.31 -5.04
N ALA A 17 -9.45 -4.75 -4.35
CA ALA A 17 -9.54 -3.43 -3.73
C ALA A 17 -10.04 -2.32 -4.68
N PRO A 18 -9.60 -2.22 -5.96
CA PRO A 18 -10.10 -1.19 -6.88
C PRO A 18 -11.60 -1.28 -7.20
N ALA A 19 -12.22 -2.45 -6.99
CA ALA A 19 -13.64 -2.65 -7.28
C ALA A 19 -14.55 -2.35 -6.07
N VAL A 20 -13.98 -2.21 -4.87
CA VAL A 20 -14.75 -2.09 -3.61
C VAL A 20 -14.43 -0.83 -2.82
N VAL A 21 -13.35 -0.15 -3.15
CA VAL A 21 -12.96 1.13 -2.54
C VAL A 21 -13.05 2.23 -3.59
N GLU A 22 -13.78 3.28 -3.27
CA GLU A 22 -13.97 4.45 -4.14
C GLU A 22 -13.45 5.73 -3.48
N GLY A 23 -13.15 6.74 -4.30
CA GLY A 23 -12.84 8.11 -3.82
C GLY A 23 -11.41 8.32 -3.30
N VAL A 24 -10.52 7.33 -3.41
CA VAL A 24 -9.10 7.46 -3.06
C VAL A 24 -8.22 6.87 -4.16
N ARG A 25 -6.99 7.39 -4.30
CA ARG A 25 -6.03 6.93 -5.33
C ARG A 25 -5.26 5.66 -4.94
N GLN A 26 -5.09 5.42 -3.64
CA GLN A 26 -4.40 4.25 -3.12
C GLN A 26 -4.94 3.90 -1.74
N VAL A 27 -4.77 2.63 -1.35
CA VAL A 27 -5.05 2.14 0.01
C VAL A 27 -3.83 1.40 0.57
N PHE A 28 -3.79 1.31 1.90
CA PHE A 28 -2.79 0.52 2.62
C PHE A 28 -3.53 -0.55 3.43
N LEU A 29 -3.31 -1.81 3.09
CA LEU A 29 -3.99 -2.96 3.69
C LEU A 29 -3.13 -3.55 4.81
N ALA A 30 -3.72 -3.71 5.99
CA ALA A 30 -3.17 -4.51 7.08
C ALA A 30 -3.65 -5.96 6.91
N ASP A 31 -3.13 -6.65 5.91
CA ASP A 31 -3.49 -8.03 5.57
C ASP A 31 -2.90 -9.06 6.54
N ALA A 32 -3.21 -10.34 6.33
CA ALA A 32 -2.75 -11.41 7.22
C ALA A 32 -1.22 -11.46 7.36
N GLU A 33 -0.48 -11.16 6.28
CA GLU A 33 0.98 -11.09 6.29
C GLU A 33 1.46 -9.90 7.11
N ALA A 34 0.91 -8.69 6.91
CA ALA A 34 1.26 -7.52 7.73
C ALA A 34 1.00 -7.74 9.24
N LEU A 35 0.02 -8.58 9.59
CA LEU A 35 -0.34 -8.86 11.00
C LEU A 35 0.40 -10.05 11.60
N SER A 36 1.08 -10.87 10.78
CA SER A 36 1.81 -12.06 11.24
C SER A 36 3.31 -11.97 11.04
N ASP A 37 3.77 -11.14 10.10
CA ASP A 37 5.17 -10.85 9.88
C ASP A 37 5.67 -9.79 10.87
N GLY A 38 6.86 -10.02 11.42
CA GLY A 38 7.47 -9.15 12.42
C GLY A 38 7.87 -7.76 11.88
N GLU A 39 7.89 -7.58 10.55
CA GLU A 39 8.14 -6.28 9.92
C GLU A 39 6.91 -5.37 9.89
N PHE A 40 5.70 -5.90 10.08
CA PHE A 40 4.42 -5.17 10.00
C PHE A 40 4.25 -4.35 8.70
N ALA A 41 4.75 -4.88 7.59
CA ALA A 41 4.75 -4.16 6.32
C ALA A 41 3.36 -4.16 5.66
N LEU A 42 2.76 -2.98 5.56
CA LEU A 42 1.43 -2.78 4.97
C LEU A 42 1.48 -2.96 3.45
N LEU A 43 0.44 -3.56 2.87
CA LEU A 43 0.31 -3.70 1.42
C LEU A 43 -0.29 -2.42 0.82
N ALA A 44 0.54 -1.61 0.17
CA ALA A 44 0.08 -0.47 -0.63
C ALA A 44 -0.53 -0.99 -1.93
N VAL A 45 -1.71 -0.50 -2.30
CA VAL A 45 -2.41 -0.90 -3.53
C VAL A 45 -2.85 0.34 -4.29
N ASP A 46 -2.47 0.42 -5.56
CA ASP A 46 -2.91 1.48 -6.48
C ASP A 46 -4.37 1.20 -6.90
N LEU A 47 -5.21 2.23 -6.79
CA LEU A 47 -6.60 2.22 -7.24
C LEU A 47 -6.82 3.13 -8.46
N SER A 48 -5.76 3.78 -8.96
CA SER A 48 -5.83 4.86 -9.93
C SER A 48 -5.13 4.54 -11.26
N THR A 49 -3.80 4.68 -11.32
CA THR A 49 -3.03 4.64 -12.58
C THR A 49 -2.87 3.22 -13.11
N GLU A 50 -2.54 2.29 -12.23
CA GLU A 50 -2.40 0.85 -12.51
C GLU A 50 -3.19 0.04 -11.46
N PRO A 51 -4.53 0.01 -11.55
CA PRO A 51 -5.39 -0.59 -10.53
C PRO A 51 -4.99 -2.03 -10.16
N GLY A 52 -4.74 -2.26 -8.88
CA GLY A 52 -4.31 -3.54 -8.32
C GLY A 52 -2.80 -3.77 -8.30
N ARG A 53 -1.99 -2.85 -8.87
CA ARG A 53 -0.54 -2.82 -8.66
C ARG A 53 -0.26 -2.62 -7.17
N ALA A 54 0.69 -3.38 -6.63
CA ALA A 54 0.92 -3.40 -5.20
C ALA A 54 2.39 -3.62 -4.82
N PHE A 55 2.76 -3.11 -3.66
CA PHE A 55 4.04 -3.35 -2.99
C PHE A 55 3.86 -3.21 -1.48
N ARG A 56 4.77 -3.77 -0.69
CA ARG A 56 4.75 -3.64 0.77
C ARG A 56 5.57 -2.44 1.24
N VAL A 57 5.11 -1.78 2.29
CA VAL A 57 5.76 -0.63 2.92
C VAL A 57 5.93 -0.91 4.40
N THR A 58 7.17 -0.87 4.88
CA THR A 58 7.44 -1.01 6.32
C THR A 58 6.96 0.22 7.09
N PRO A 59 6.67 0.09 8.40
CA PRO A 59 6.30 1.23 9.24
C PRO A 59 7.30 2.39 9.19
N ARG A 60 8.61 2.08 9.04
CA ARG A 60 9.67 3.08 8.91
C ARG A 60 9.54 3.89 7.61
N ALA A 61 9.23 3.25 6.49
CA ALA A 61 9.13 3.90 5.18
C ALA A 61 7.78 4.59 4.94
N PHE A 62 6.78 4.29 5.77
CA PHE A 62 5.40 4.74 5.57
C PHE A 62 5.23 6.27 5.48
N ALA A 63 5.89 7.01 6.38
CA ALA A 63 5.80 8.47 6.41
C ALA A 63 6.35 9.11 5.13
N GLU A 64 7.42 8.55 4.58
CA GLU A 64 8.04 9.03 3.35
C GLU A 64 7.14 8.79 2.13
N VAL A 65 6.64 7.55 1.98
CA VAL A 65 5.76 7.16 0.86
C VAL A 65 4.50 8.01 0.85
N THR A 66 3.82 8.11 2.00
CA THR A 66 2.57 8.87 2.11
C THR A 66 2.78 10.36 1.86
N SER A 67 3.89 10.95 2.30
CA SER A 67 4.18 12.36 2.03
C SER A 67 4.34 12.63 0.54
N ASN A 68 5.07 11.77 -0.19
CA ASN A 68 5.24 11.91 -1.63
C ASN A 68 3.93 11.73 -2.40
N PHE A 69 3.07 10.81 -1.98
CA PHE A 69 1.74 10.63 -2.59
C PHE A 69 0.77 11.77 -2.31
N MET A 70 0.92 12.47 -1.18
CA MET A 70 0.07 13.62 -0.84
C MET A 70 0.46 14.87 -1.63
N THR A 71 1.71 14.98 -2.08
CA THR A 71 2.24 16.13 -2.82
C THR A 71 2.41 15.86 -4.32
N ASP A 72 2.10 14.65 -4.79
CA ASP A 72 2.36 14.19 -6.15
C ASP A 72 3.82 14.35 -6.58
N ASN A 73 4.76 14.21 -5.63
CA ASN A 73 6.19 14.34 -5.90
C ASN A 73 6.79 13.08 -6.52
N LEU A 74 6.34 11.90 -6.08
CA LEU A 74 6.73 10.61 -6.64
C LEU A 74 5.50 9.73 -6.82
N GLU A 75 5.45 9.06 -7.97
CA GLU A 75 4.34 8.21 -8.40
C GLU A 75 4.35 6.85 -7.68
N PHE A 76 3.19 6.21 -7.60
CA PHE A 76 3.05 4.86 -7.05
C PHE A 76 3.95 3.85 -7.77
N ALA A 77 3.99 3.91 -9.10
CA ALA A 77 4.78 3.03 -9.96
C ALA A 77 6.25 3.01 -9.57
N PHE A 78 6.82 4.17 -9.25
CA PHE A 78 8.21 4.30 -8.84
C PHE A 78 8.52 3.46 -7.59
N TYR A 79 7.70 3.58 -6.54
CA TYR A 79 7.89 2.79 -5.32
C TYR A 79 7.70 1.30 -5.54
N ALA A 80 6.74 0.92 -6.39
CA ALA A 80 6.54 -0.47 -6.76
C ALA A 80 7.73 -1.04 -7.56
N ASP A 81 8.37 -0.23 -8.40
CA ASP A 81 9.57 -0.61 -9.19
C ASP A 81 10.83 -0.72 -8.33
N VAL A 82 10.98 0.13 -7.30
CA VAL A 82 12.17 0.14 -6.42
C VAL A 82 12.03 -0.75 -5.18
N ALA A 83 10.87 -1.39 -4.98
CA ALA A 83 10.69 -2.39 -3.95
C ALA A 83 11.69 -3.55 -4.14
N ASP A 84 12.06 -4.20 -3.04
CA ASP A 84 13.08 -5.24 -3.10
C ASP A 84 12.58 -6.52 -3.81
N ARG A 85 13.42 -7.58 -3.83
CA ARG A 85 13.09 -8.84 -4.52
C ARG A 85 11.84 -9.54 -3.97
N VAL A 86 11.42 -9.23 -2.74
CA VAL A 86 10.19 -9.76 -2.15
C VAL A 86 9.05 -8.74 -2.18
N GLY A 87 9.23 -7.63 -2.90
CA GLY A 87 8.21 -6.60 -3.10
C GLY A 87 8.05 -5.65 -1.93
N VAL A 88 9.06 -5.51 -1.05
CA VAL A 88 9.01 -4.63 0.13
C VAL A 88 9.89 -3.40 -0.07
N PHE A 89 9.29 -2.23 0.05
CA PHE A 89 9.99 -0.95 0.13
C PHE A 89 10.33 -0.62 1.60
N ARG A 90 11.62 -0.46 1.89
CA ARG A 90 12.15 -0.19 3.25
C ARG A 90 12.78 1.21 3.42
N GLY A 91 12.63 2.09 2.42
CA GLY A 91 13.26 3.42 2.37
C GLY A 91 14.56 3.44 1.56
N PHE A 92 15.06 4.64 1.26
CA PHE A 92 16.22 4.87 0.38
C PHE A 92 17.61 4.81 1.04
N ALA A 93 17.71 4.30 2.27
CA ALA A 93 18.86 4.34 3.20
C ALA A 93 18.91 5.58 4.11
#